data_AF-A0A1D2R6N7-F1
#
_entry.id   AF-A0A1D2R6N7-F1
#
_cell.length_a   1.000
_cell.length_b   1.000
_cell.length_c   1.000
_cell.angle_alpha   90.00
_cell.angle_beta   90.00
_cell.angle_gamma   90.00
#
_symmetry.space_group_name_H-M   'P 1'
#
loop_
_entity.id
_entity.type
_entity.pdbx_description
1 polymer ?
#
loop_
_entity_poly.entity_id
_entity_poly.type
_entity_poly.pdbx_seq_one_letter_code
_entity_poly.pdbx_strand_id
1 'polypeptide(L)'
;MGIIDRYREINRGLREKDIKLALCHRLPERSFFLFGRQSPVCARCTGIIIGMLLMPIFHFEIIRPTILLVLLFTIPIAIDGTTQALGKRESNNPMRFATGALFGMAQVASIVVIGKTLAYSYMVGHLVYLQTHIF
;
A
#
# COMPACT_ATOMS: atom_id res chain seq x y z
N MET A 1 -32.88 -13.21 7.95
CA MET A 1 -32.03 -12.33 7.13
C MET A 1 -30.58 -12.55 7.53
N GLY A 2 -29.72 -13.02 6.63
CA GLY A 2 -28.32 -13.31 6.97
C GLY A 2 -27.53 -12.03 7.26
N ILE A 3 -26.40 -12.16 7.96
CA ILE A 3 -25.48 -11.04 8.21
C ILE A 3 -25.06 -10.37 6.88
N ILE A 4 -24.91 -11.17 5.82
CA ILE A 4 -24.58 -10.71 4.46
C ILE A 4 -25.72 -9.89 3.85
N ASP A 5 -26.98 -10.26 4.10
CA ASP A 5 -28.15 -9.58 3.53
C ASP A 5 -28.38 -8.22 4.20
N ARG A 6 -28.31 -8.17 5.54
CA ARG A 6 -28.37 -6.91 6.30
C ARG A 6 -27.21 -5.99 5.94
N TYR A 7 -26.03 -6.56 5.70
CA TYR A 7 -24.88 -5.82 5.23
C TYR A 7 -25.11 -5.21 3.83
N ARG A 8 -25.68 -5.96 2.87
CA ARG A 8 -26.00 -5.44 1.52
C ARG A 8 -26.91 -4.22 1.59
N GLU A 9 -27.88 -4.23 2.50
CA GLU A 9 -28.84 -3.14 2.70
C GLU A 9 -28.17 -1.87 3.24
N ILE A 10 -27.37 -1.98 4.31
CA ILE A 10 -26.58 -0.85 4.86
C ILE A 10 -25.63 -0.28 3.79
N ASN A 11 -24.96 -1.16 3.04
CA ASN A 11 -23.98 -0.76 2.03
C ASN A 11 -24.64 -0.21 0.74
N ARG A 12 -25.94 -0.46 0.53
CA ARG A 12 -26.74 0.19 -0.52
C ARG A 12 -26.97 1.66 -0.17
N GLY A 13 -27.29 1.96 1.10
CA GLY A 13 -27.42 3.34 1.61
C GLY A 13 -26.10 4.12 1.70
N LEU A 14 -24.96 3.44 1.89
CA LEU A 14 -23.63 4.09 1.81
C LEU A 14 -23.17 4.34 0.37
N ARG A 15 -23.66 3.56 -0.60
CA ARG A 15 -23.42 3.76 -2.05
C ARG A 15 -24.10 5.02 -2.59
N GLU A 16 -25.18 5.47 -1.97
CA GLU A 16 -25.90 6.69 -2.36
C GLU A 16 -25.21 7.98 -1.86
N LYS A 17 -24.32 7.89 -0.86
CA LYS A 17 -23.62 9.05 -0.27
C LYS A 17 -22.18 9.24 -0.77
N ASP A 18 -21.91 8.79 -2.00
CA ASP A 18 -20.69 8.90 -2.81
C ASP A 18 -19.53 9.74 -2.22
N ILE A 19 -18.79 9.17 -1.26
CA ILE A 19 -17.34 9.38 -1.20
C ILE A 19 -16.75 8.22 -1.98
N LYS A 20 -16.73 8.36 -3.32
CA LYS A 20 -16.01 7.46 -4.21
C LYS A 20 -14.52 7.64 -3.96
N LEU A 21 -14.01 6.97 -2.93
CA LEU A 21 -12.57 6.76 -2.80
C LEU A 21 -12.19 5.87 -3.99
N ALA A 22 -11.68 6.49 -5.07
CA ALA A 22 -11.43 5.86 -6.37
C ALA A 22 -10.55 4.58 -6.32
N LEU A 23 -9.98 4.29 -5.15
CA LEU A 23 -9.05 3.19 -4.89
C LEU A 23 -9.67 2.03 -4.08
N CYS A 24 -10.82 2.21 -3.41
CA CYS A 24 -11.44 1.16 -2.57
C CYS A 24 -12.96 1.07 -2.74
N HIS A 25 -13.43 -0.01 -3.40
CA HIS A 25 -14.87 -0.23 -3.65
C HIS A 25 -15.66 -0.84 -2.47
N ARG A 26 -14.99 -1.12 -1.33
CA ARG A 26 -15.59 -1.67 -0.08
C ARG A 26 -16.60 -2.81 -0.29
N LEU A 27 -16.36 -3.66 -1.28
CA LEU A 27 -17.20 -4.81 -1.57
C LEU A 27 -17.08 -5.86 -0.44
N PRO A 28 -18.18 -6.39 0.10
CA PRO A 28 -18.14 -7.37 1.20
C PRO A 28 -17.31 -8.61 0.84
N GLU A 29 -17.45 -9.12 -0.37
CA GLU A 29 -16.68 -10.26 -0.87
C GLU A 29 -15.18 -9.99 -0.99
N ARG A 30 -14.78 -8.70 -1.01
CA ARG A 30 -13.37 -8.26 -1.10
C ARG A 30 -12.82 -7.71 0.22
N SER A 31 -13.55 -7.88 1.32
CA SER A 31 -13.23 -7.28 2.62
C SER A 31 -13.19 -8.34 3.72
N PHE A 32 -12.44 -8.06 4.79
CA PHE A 32 -12.43 -8.92 5.97
C PHE A 32 -13.64 -8.62 6.86
N PHE A 33 -14.10 -9.62 7.60
CA PHE A 33 -15.14 -9.49 8.62
C PHE A 33 -14.51 -9.72 10.00
N LEU A 34 -14.55 -8.70 10.85
CA LEU A 34 -14.06 -8.70 12.22
C LEU A 34 -15.27 -8.57 13.15
N PHE A 35 -15.45 -9.52 14.08
CA PHE A 35 -16.60 -9.54 15.01
C PHE A 35 -17.97 -9.43 14.31
N GLY A 36 -18.13 -10.09 13.16
CA GLY A 36 -19.36 -10.05 12.36
C GLY A 36 -19.60 -8.72 11.62
N ARG A 37 -18.68 -7.75 11.71
CA ARG A 37 -18.74 -6.47 11.00
C ARG A 37 -17.70 -6.44 9.89
N GLN A 38 -18.06 -5.88 8.74
CA GLN A 38 -17.09 -5.66 7.67
C GLN A 38 -16.06 -4.62 8.12
N SER A 39 -14.80 -4.89 7.82
CA SER A 39 -13.72 -3.91 7.91
C SER A 39 -14.04 -2.66 7.07
N PRO A 40 -13.61 -1.47 7.52
CA PRO A 40 -13.91 -0.20 6.84
C PRO A 40 -13.21 -0.03 5.48
N VAL A 41 -12.27 -0.92 5.15
CA VAL A 41 -11.52 -0.95 3.91
C VAL A 41 -11.41 -2.38 3.38
N CYS A 42 -11.18 -2.55 2.08
CA CYS A 42 -11.03 -3.88 1.48
C CYS A 42 -9.73 -4.57 1.92
N ALA A 43 -9.65 -5.89 1.75
CA ALA A 43 -8.51 -6.70 2.15
C ALA A 43 -7.17 -6.20 1.57
N ARG A 44 -7.18 -5.65 0.34
CA ARG A 44 -5.99 -5.06 -0.29
C ARG A 44 -5.54 -3.79 0.44
N CYS A 45 -6.45 -2.86 0.70
CA CYS A 45 -6.15 -1.64 1.42
C CYS A 45 -5.70 -1.93 2.86
N THR A 46 -6.31 -2.91 3.53
CA THR A 46 -5.83 -3.41 4.83
C THR A 46 -4.38 -3.87 4.75
N GLY A 47 -4.04 -4.64 3.71
CA GLY A 47 -2.66 -5.06 3.44
C GLY A 47 -1.72 -3.87 3.28
N ILE A 48 -2.07 -2.92 2.40
CA ILE A 48 -1.24 -1.72 2.16
C ILE A 48 -0.99 -0.95 3.46
N ILE A 49 -2.04 -0.70 4.25
CA ILE A 49 -1.92 0.02 5.53
C ILE A 49 -0.99 -0.75 6.47
N ILE A 50 -1.18 -2.06 6.62
CA ILE A 50 -0.31 -2.88 7.48
C ILE A 50 1.14 -2.88 6.97
N GLY A 51 1.36 -2.98 5.67
CA GLY A 51 2.69 -2.90 5.08
C GLY A 51 3.38 -1.55 5.33
N MET A 52 2.62 -0.45 5.28
CA MET A 52 3.14 0.89 5.61
C MET A 52 3.48 1.04 7.10
N LEU A 53 2.74 0.40 8.00
CA LEU A 53 3.04 0.39 9.44
C LEU A 53 4.38 -0.27 9.77
N LEU A 54 4.95 -1.08 8.86
CA LEU A 54 6.27 -1.68 8.99
C LEU A 54 7.42 -0.71 8.65
N MET A 55 7.16 0.60 8.58
CA MET A 55 8.14 1.64 8.30
C MET A 55 9.42 1.57 9.14
N PRO A 56 9.37 1.33 10.46
CA PRO A 56 10.57 1.25 11.29
C PRO A 56 11.60 0.23 10.78
N ILE A 57 11.16 -0.88 10.17
CA ILE A 57 12.04 -1.94 9.67
C ILE A 57 13.00 -1.41 8.59
N PHE A 58 12.50 -0.57 7.67
CA PHE A 58 13.30 -0.01 6.58
C PHE A 58 14.02 1.27 6.99
N HIS A 59 13.41 2.08 7.87
CA HIS A 59 14.02 3.31 8.34
C HIS A 59 15.28 3.06 9.17
N PHE A 60 15.20 2.13 10.13
CA PHE A 60 16.32 1.71 10.96
C PHE A 60 17.22 0.66 10.30
N GLU A 61 17.02 0.39 8.99
CA GLU A 61 17.79 -0.59 8.21
C GLU A 61 17.91 -1.99 8.84
N ILE A 62 16.91 -2.44 9.61
CA ILE A 62 16.81 -3.84 10.03
C ILE A 62 16.81 -4.73 8.77
N ILE A 63 16.11 -4.27 7.73
CA ILE A 63 16.28 -4.71 6.35
C ILE A 63 16.70 -3.50 5.52
N ARG A 64 17.84 -3.60 4.82
CA ARG A 64 18.33 -2.51 3.96
C ARG A 64 17.40 -2.30 2.77
N PRO A 65 16.76 -1.11 2.64
CA PRO A 65 15.90 -0.85 1.51
C PRO A 65 16.75 -0.60 0.26
N THR A 66 16.48 -1.36 -0.80
CA THR A 66 17.13 -1.21 -2.11
C THR A 66 16.09 -0.97 -3.19
N ILE A 67 16.49 -0.37 -4.30
CA ILE A 67 15.61 -0.21 -5.48
C ILE A 67 15.09 -1.58 -5.94
N LEU A 68 15.94 -2.62 -5.92
CA LEU A 68 15.52 -3.97 -6.27
C LEU A 68 14.41 -4.49 -5.34
N LEU A 69 14.52 -4.29 -4.03
CA LEU A 69 13.49 -4.69 -3.07
C LEU A 69 12.17 -3.97 -3.34
N VAL A 70 12.22 -2.66 -3.61
CA VAL A 70 11.04 -1.86 -3.96
C VAL A 70 10.34 -2.43 -5.20
N LEU A 71 11.11 -2.74 -6.25
CA LEU A 71 10.58 -3.31 -7.48
C LEU A 71 9.95 -4.70 -7.23
N LEU A 72 10.67 -5.59 -6.53
CA LEU A 72 10.20 -6.94 -6.20
C LEU A 72 8.90 -6.94 -5.40
N PHE A 73 8.73 -5.98 -4.49
CA PHE A 73 7.52 -5.88 -3.67
C PHE A 73 6.37 -5.15 -4.37
N THR A 74 6.65 -4.36 -5.40
CA THR A 74 5.63 -3.66 -6.20
C THR A 74 5.05 -4.55 -7.30
N ILE A 75 5.85 -5.42 -7.92
CA ILE A 75 5.41 -6.27 -9.02
C ILE A 75 4.18 -7.14 -8.67
N PRO A 76 4.10 -7.81 -7.50
CA PRO A 76 2.97 -8.69 -7.17
C PRO A 76 1.61 -7.98 -7.18
N ILE A 77 1.52 -6.75 -6.67
CA ILE A 77 0.24 -6.01 -6.69
C ILE A 77 -0.09 -5.53 -8.11
N ALA A 78 0.91 -5.17 -8.91
CA ALA A 78 0.69 -4.78 -10.30
C ALA A 78 0.14 -5.96 -11.10
N ILE A 79 0.72 -7.15 -10.96
CA ILE A 79 0.22 -8.38 -11.58
C ILE A 79 -1.18 -8.73 -11.07
N ASP A 80 -1.41 -8.72 -9.75
CA ASP A 80 -2.72 -9.05 -9.18
C ASP A 80 -3.81 -8.04 -9.58
N GLY A 81 -3.49 -6.76 -9.65
CA GLY A 81 -4.40 -5.70 -10.11
C GLY A 81 -4.71 -5.79 -11.59
N THR A 82 -3.69 -5.93 -12.45
CA THR A 82 -3.86 -5.98 -13.91
C THR A 82 -4.59 -7.25 -14.36
N THR A 83 -4.25 -8.42 -13.80
CA THR A 83 -4.93 -9.68 -14.15
C THR A 83 -6.41 -9.68 -13.74
N GLN A 84 -6.76 -9.03 -12.63
CA GLN A 84 -8.16 -8.78 -12.26
C GLN A 84 -8.85 -7.78 -13.17
N ALA A 85 -8.19 -6.68 -13.53
CA ALA A 85 -8.76 -5.65 -14.41
C ALA A 85 -9.05 -6.18 -15.82
N LEU A 86 -8.23 -7.13 -16.30
CA LEU A 86 -8.44 -7.82 -17.57
C LEU A 86 -9.48 -8.96 -17.49
N GLY A 87 -10.12 -9.19 -16.34
CA GLY A 87 -11.12 -10.25 -16.16
C GLY A 87 -10.56 -11.67 -16.24
N LYS A 88 -9.23 -11.85 -16.24
CA LYS A 88 -8.58 -13.16 -16.41
C LYS A 88 -8.73 -14.04 -15.17
N ARG A 89 -8.89 -13.44 -13.99
CA ARG A 89 -9.14 -14.15 -12.73
C ARG A 89 -9.76 -13.24 -11.67
N GLU A 90 -10.52 -13.83 -10.76
CA GLU A 90 -10.87 -13.18 -9.49
C GLU A 90 -9.75 -13.41 -8.46
N SER A 91 -9.41 -12.38 -7.69
CA SER A 91 -8.47 -12.52 -6.57
C SER A 91 -9.19 -12.94 -5.30
N ASN A 92 -8.51 -13.67 -4.43
CA ASN A 92 -9.03 -14.03 -3.11
C ASN A 92 -8.48 -13.07 -2.04
N ASN A 93 -9.16 -12.97 -0.89
CA ASN A 93 -8.81 -11.99 0.14
C ASN A 93 -7.39 -12.17 0.74
N PRO A 94 -6.87 -13.39 0.96
CA PRO A 94 -5.48 -13.58 1.37
C PRO A 94 -4.47 -13.05 0.35
N MET A 95 -4.66 -13.30 -0.94
CA MET A 95 -3.77 -12.81 -1.99
C MET A 95 -3.86 -11.29 -2.15
N ARG A 96 -5.07 -10.71 -2.08
CA ARG A 96 -5.29 -9.25 -2.05
C ARG A 96 -4.53 -8.61 -0.89
N PHE A 97 -4.59 -9.22 0.28
CA PHE A 97 -3.88 -8.75 1.47
C PHE A 97 -2.37 -8.86 1.32
N ALA A 98 -1.85 -10.02 0.92
CA ALA A 98 -0.41 -10.26 0.78
C ALA A 98 0.23 -9.30 -0.23
N THR A 99 -0.34 -9.19 -1.43
CA THR A 99 0.12 -8.26 -2.46
C THR A 99 0.00 -6.80 -2.02
N GLY A 100 -1.07 -6.45 -1.30
CA GLY A 100 -1.22 -5.15 -0.66
C GLY A 100 -0.12 -4.84 0.35
N ALA A 101 0.18 -5.78 1.24
CA ALA A 101 1.20 -5.62 2.28
C ALA A 101 2.61 -5.46 1.69
N LEU A 102 2.96 -6.25 0.68
CA LEU A 102 4.22 -6.08 -0.07
C LEU A 102 4.30 -4.68 -0.67
N PHE A 103 3.24 -4.22 -1.34
CA PHE A 103 3.23 -2.88 -1.91
C PHE A 103 3.31 -1.76 -0.87
N GLY A 104 2.66 -1.92 0.30
CA GLY A 104 2.81 -1.00 1.42
C GLY A 104 4.26 -0.90 1.91
N MET A 105 4.93 -2.04 2.07
CA MET A 105 6.36 -2.09 2.40
C MET A 105 7.23 -1.44 1.31
N ALA A 106 6.92 -1.67 0.03
CA ALA A 106 7.63 -1.06 -1.09
C ALA A 106 7.56 0.48 -1.08
N GLN A 107 6.39 1.04 -0.78
CA GLN A 107 6.20 2.49 -0.66
C GLN A 107 7.07 3.07 0.45
N VAL A 108 7.20 2.38 1.57
CA VAL A 108 8.05 2.87 2.66
C VAL A 108 9.54 2.72 2.34
N ALA A 109 9.94 1.58 1.80
CA ALA A 109 11.32 1.37 1.36
C ALA A 109 11.74 2.42 0.31
N SER A 110 10.85 2.80 -0.61
CA SER A 110 11.14 3.84 -1.61
C SER A 110 11.30 5.22 -0.98
N ILE A 111 10.44 5.59 -0.03
CA ILE A 111 10.57 6.85 0.72
C ILE A 111 11.94 6.93 1.41
N VAL A 112 12.39 5.85 2.06
CA VAL A 112 13.69 5.83 2.74
C VAL A 112 14.85 5.97 1.73
N VAL A 113 14.82 5.24 0.61
CA VAL A 113 15.86 5.30 -0.43
C VAL A 113 15.94 6.70 -1.03
N ILE A 114 14.80 7.29 -1.40
CA ILE A 114 14.75 8.63 -1.99
C ILE A 114 15.23 9.67 -0.96
N GLY A 115 14.72 9.60 0.27
CA GLY A 115 15.08 10.54 1.34
C GLY A 115 16.59 10.54 1.63
N LYS A 116 17.21 9.36 1.71
CA LYS A 116 18.67 9.23 1.89
C LYS A 116 19.45 9.76 0.70
N THR A 117 18.99 9.47 -0.52
CA THR A 117 19.63 9.97 -1.75
C THR A 117 19.62 11.50 -1.78
N LEU A 118 18.47 12.12 -1.48
CA LEU A 118 18.34 13.58 -1.43
C LEU A 118 19.23 14.19 -0.34
N ALA A 119 19.25 13.61 0.87
CA ALA A 119 20.10 14.09 1.96
C ALA A 119 21.60 14.02 1.59
N TYR A 120 22.04 12.92 0.98
CA TYR A 120 23.41 12.76 0.51
C TYR A 120 23.76 13.80 -0.58
N SER A 121 22.89 13.97 -1.59
CA SER A 121 23.09 14.97 -2.64
C SER A 121 23.18 16.39 -2.07
N TYR A 122 22.35 16.73 -1.08
CA TYR A 122 22.40 18.03 -0.43
C TYR A 122 23.72 18.25 0.34
N MET A 123 24.14 17.26 1.14
CA MET A 123 25.40 17.34 1.90
C MET A 123 26.62 17.47 0.98
N VAL A 124 26.71 16.65 -0.05
CA VAL A 124 27.81 16.70 -1.02
C VAL A 124 27.81 18.03 -1.77
N GLY A 125 26.64 18.50 -2.21
CA GLY A 125 26.50 19.79 -2.87
C GLY A 125 26.97 20.95 -1.98
N HIS A 126 26.61 20.94 -0.69
CA HIS A 126 27.04 21.97 0.26
C HIS A 126 28.56 21.92 0.51
N LEU A 127 29.15 20.73 0.63
CA LEU A 127 30.60 20.57 0.80
C LEU A 127 31.38 21.09 -0.40
N VAL A 128 30.94 20.78 -1.61
CA VAL A 128 31.55 21.28 -2.86
C VAL A 128 31.39 22.80 -2.99
N TYR A 129 30.22 23.34 -2.63
CA TYR A 129 29.98 24.79 -2.64
C TYR A 129 30.91 25.55 -1.68
N LEU A 130 31.04 25.09 -0.43
CA LEU A 130 31.95 25.71 0.54
C LEU A 130 33.41 25.67 0.07
N GLN A 131 33.85 24.56 -0.52
CA GLN A 131 35.22 24.42 -1.01
C GLN A 131 35.55 25.37 -2.18
N THR A 132 34.54 25.80 -2.95
CA THR A 132 34.74 26.70 -4.10
C THR A 132 34.64 28.20 -3.75
N HIS A 133 34.13 28.54 -2.56
CA HIS A 133 33.87 29.94 -2.18
C HIS A 133 34.69 30.40 -0.95
N ILE A 134 35.35 29.47 -0.24
CA ILE A 134 36.20 29.78 0.91
C ILE A 134 37.70 29.79 0.55
N PHE A 135 38.06 29.30 -0.65
CA PHE A 135 39.43 29.28 -1.17
C PHE A 135 39.58 30.15 -2.42
#